data_AF-A0A501W349-F1
#
_entry.id   AF-A0A501W349-F1
#
_cell.length_a   1.000
_cell.length_b   1.000
_cell.length_c   1.000
_cell.angle_alpha   90.00
_cell.angle_beta   90.00
_cell.angle_gamma   90.00
#
_symmetry.space_group_name_H-M   'P 1'
#
loop_
_entity.id
_entity.type
_entity.pdbx_description
1 polymer ?
#
loop_
_entity_poly.entity_id
_entity_poly.type
_entity_poly.pdbx_seq_one_letter_code
_entity_poly.pdbx_strand_id
1 'polypeptide(L)'
;MDIPTDLEALAGKDVTQALALHDLAYGWLQQVLFRVEDVWLAVRVNEDTDEIILTILPELDVAVLERQFSFSQISNQRKKLNWLWRMTNQHGYEDGFQLAFDDAEGTNVQLLAEASQLQLHIFQRYR
;
A
#
# COMPACT_ATOMS: atom_id res chain seq x y z
N MET A 1 -3.09 23.77 -1.76
CA MET A 1 -2.59 22.90 -0.68
C MET A 1 -1.67 21.91 -1.35
N ASP A 2 -0.38 21.95 -1.05
CA ASP A 2 0.55 20.92 -1.53
C ASP A 2 0.16 19.61 -0.86
N ILE A 3 -0.21 18.63 -1.67
CA ILE A 3 -0.36 17.25 -1.22
C ILE A 3 1.07 16.80 -0.90
N PRO A 4 1.37 16.35 0.33
CA PRO A 4 2.69 15.79 0.62
C PRO A 4 2.89 14.61 -0.32
N THR A 5 3.78 14.75 -1.30
CA THR A 5 4.33 13.64 -2.08
C THR A 5 5.47 12.95 -1.34
N ASP A 6 5.81 13.48 -0.17
CA ASP A 6 6.87 13.00 0.69
C ASP A 6 6.40 11.81 1.52
N LEU A 7 6.81 10.61 1.09
CA LEU A 7 6.56 9.37 1.82
C LEU A 7 7.29 9.34 3.16
N GLU A 8 8.40 10.06 3.32
CA GLU A 8 9.15 10.09 4.58
C GLU A 8 8.33 10.77 5.68
N ALA A 9 7.46 11.71 5.32
CA ALA A 9 6.54 12.36 6.25
C ALA A 9 5.48 11.41 6.84
N LEU A 10 5.33 10.19 6.29
CA LEU A 10 4.45 9.15 6.83
C LEU A 10 5.13 8.31 7.93
N ALA A 11 6.46 8.33 8.02
CA ALA A 11 7.17 7.61 9.08
C ALA A 11 6.79 8.16 10.46
N GLY A 12 6.62 7.27 11.45
CA GLY A 12 6.19 7.61 12.80
C GLY A 12 4.69 7.82 12.97
N LYS A 13 3.91 7.84 11.89
CA LYS A 13 2.44 7.96 11.92
C LYS A 13 1.75 6.61 12.08
N ASP A 14 0.51 6.66 12.55
CA ASP A 14 -0.27 5.43 12.78
C ASP A 14 -1.09 5.04 11.54
N VAL A 15 -0.92 3.79 11.09
CA VAL A 15 -1.85 3.16 10.16
C VAL A 15 -3.04 2.65 10.95
N THR A 16 -4.22 3.18 10.65
CA THR A 16 -5.47 2.85 11.36
C THR A 16 -6.35 1.87 10.60
N GLN A 17 -6.13 1.74 9.29
CA GLN A 17 -6.88 0.85 8.41
C GLN A 17 -6.00 0.44 7.23
N ALA A 18 -6.13 -0.81 6.80
CA ALA A 18 -5.55 -1.31 5.56
C ALA A 18 -6.59 -2.11 4.77
N LEU A 19 -6.76 -1.77 3.48
CA LEU A 19 -7.73 -2.38 2.58
C LEU A 19 -7.04 -2.90 1.33
N ALA A 20 -7.40 -4.10 0.90
CA ALA A 20 -7.05 -4.66 -0.39
C ALA A 20 -8.23 -4.52 -1.34
N LEU A 21 -7.97 -3.98 -2.54
CA LEU A 21 -8.95 -3.71 -3.58
C LEU A 21 -8.64 -4.63 -4.76
N HIS A 22 -9.59 -5.54 -5.01
CA HIS A 22 -9.48 -6.54 -6.06
C HIS A 22 -10.37 -6.16 -7.23
N ASP A 23 -9.87 -6.30 -8.45
CA ASP A 23 -10.68 -6.03 -9.63
C ASP A 23 -11.92 -6.96 -9.67
N LEU A 24 -13.00 -6.48 -10.27
CA LEU A 24 -14.27 -7.23 -10.31
C LEU A 24 -14.30 -8.32 -11.40
N ALA A 25 -13.38 -8.30 -12.36
CA ALA A 25 -13.39 -9.23 -13.50
C ALA A 25 -12.68 -10.55 -13.18
N TYR A 26 -11.53 -10.48 -12.51
CA TYR A 26 -10.63 -11.60 -12.24
C TYR A 26 -10.34 -11.79 -10.74
N GLY A 27 -10.62 -10.78 -9.91
CA GLY A 27 -10.33 -10.83 -8.48
C GLY A 27 -8.85 -10.64 -8.13
N TRP A 28 -8.05 -10.14 -9.06
CA TRP A 28 -6.65 -9.81 -8.85
C TRP A 28 -6.53 -8.58 -7.97
N LEU A 29 -5.53 -8.60 -7.09
CA LEU A 29 -5.25 -7.46 -6.24
C LEU A 29 -4.62 -6.35 -7.10
N GLN A 30 -5.32 -5.25 -7.28
CA GLN A 30 -4.87 -4.12 -8.11
C GLN A 30 -4.38 -2.94 -7.26
N GLN A 31 -4.94 -2.81 -6.05
CA GLN A 31 -4.63 -1.67 -5.19
C GLN A 31 -4.69 -2.06 -3.71
N VAL A 32 -3.79 -1.49 -2.92
CA VAL A 32 -3.83 -1.53 -1.46
C VAL A 32 -3.87 -0.11 -0.91
N LEU A 33 -4.76 0.11 0.03
CA LEU A 33 -4.96 1.40 0.68
C LEU A 33 -4.58 1.30 2.15
N PHE A 34 -3.74 2.23 2.61
CA PHE A 34 -3.43 2.41 4.02
C PHE A 34 -3.95 3.75 4.48
N ARG A 35 -4.80 3.77 5.51
CA ARG A 35 -5.17 5.01 6.19
C ARG A 35 -4.11 5.35 7.21
N VAL A 36 -3.28 6.34 6.88
CA VAL A 36 -2.20 6.85 7.75
C VAL A 36 -2.71 8.15 8.37
N GLU A 37 -3.18 8.06 9.62
CA GLU A 37 -3.87 9.16 10.31
C GLU A 37 -5.01 9.77 9.45
N ASP A 38 -4.82 11.00 8.99
CA ASP A 38 -5.74 11.82 8.22
C ASP A 38 -5.54 11.77 6.70
N VAL A 39 -4.59 10.97 6.20
CA VAL A 39 -4.39 10.73 4.76
C VAL A 39 -4.51 9.25 4.39
N TRP A 40 -4.68 9.00 3.10
CA TRP A 40 -4.65 7.68 2.50
C TRP A 40 -3.39 7.53 1.65
N LEU A 41 -2.60 6.50 1.93
CA LEU A 41 -1.57 6.02 1.02
C LEU A 41 -2.17 4.92 0.15
N ALA A 42 -2.30 5.21 -1.14
CA ALA A 42 -2.68 4.26 -2.16
C ALA A 42 -1.43 3.69 -2.83
N VAL A 43 -1.36 2.36 -2.89
CA VAL A 43 -0.35 1.59 -3.62
C VAL A 43 -1.09 0.83 -4.71
N ARG A 44 -0.77 1.08 -5.97
CA ARG A 44 -1.40 0.41 -7.12
C ARG A 44 -0.34 -0.11 -8.07
N VAL A 45 -0.69 -1.07 -8.92
CA VAL A 45 0.13 -1.44 -10.06
C VAL A 45 -0.27 -0.62 -11.29
N ASN A 46 0.71 -0.29 -12.13
CA ASN A 46 0.49 0.17 -13.49
C ASN A 46 0.41 -1.06 -14.39
N GLU A 47 -0.78 -1.39 -14.90
CA GLU A 47 -0.95 -2.59 -15.73
C GLU A 47 -0.10 -2.58 -17.01
N ASP A 48 0.21 -1.39 -17.54
CA ASP A 48 0.98 -1.23 -18.78
C ASP A 48 2.49 -1.40 -18.57
N THR A 49 3.02 -1.02 -17.40
CA THR A 49 4.46 -1.03 -17.11
C THR A 49 4.87 -2.07 -16.07
N ASP A 50 3.90 -2.70 -15.41
CA ASP A 50 4.10 -3.62 -14.27
C ASP A 50 4.88 -2.97 -13.11
N GLU A 51 4.67 -1.67 -12.90
CA GLU A 51 5.35 -0.90 -11.84
C GLU A 51 4.37 -0.48 -10.75
N ILE A 52 4.87 -0.35 -9.53
CA ILE A 52 4.13 0.24 -8.42
C ILE A 52 4.02 1.75 -8.59
N ILE A 53 2.81 2.25 -8.42
CA ILE A 53 2.52 3.67 -8.27
C ILE A 53 2.04 3.93 -6.85
N LEU A 54 2.68 4.92 -6.21
CA LEU A 54 2.31 5.40 -4.89
C LEU A 54 1.60 6.75 -5.00
N THR A 55 0.49 6.92 -4.28
CA THR A 55 -0.26 8.18 -4.26
C THR A 55 -0.75 8.46 -2.84
N ILE A 56 -0.48 9.66 -2.35
CA ILE A 56 -1.03 10.15 -1.08
C ILE A 56 -2.28 10.97 -1.41
N LEU A 57 -3.40 10.60 -0.82
CA LEU A 57 -4.70 11.22 -1.03
C LEU A 57 -5.20 11.79 0.30
N PRO A 58 -5.64 13.06 0.35
CA PRO A 58 -6.24 13.61 1.57
C PRO A 58 -7.58 12.94 1.89
N GLU A 59 -8.32 12.51 0.86
CA GLU A 59 -9.63 11.91 0.98
C GLU A 59 -9.80 10.78 -0.03
N LEU A 60 -10.71 9.85 0.28
CA LEU A 60 -11.01 8.69 -0.54
C LEU A 60 -12.49 8.66 -0.89
N ASP A 61 -12.82 8.64 -2.18
CA ASP A 61 -14.19 8.40 -2.63
C ASP A 61 -14.46 6.89 -2.69
N VAL A 62 -14.91 6.36 -1.55
CA VAL A 62 -15.21 4.92 -1.40
C VAL A 62 -16.32 4.49 -2.38
N ALA A 63 -17.30 5.35 -2.65
CA ALA A 63 -18.43 5.00 -3.51
C ALA A 63 -18.01 4.81 -4.98
N VAL A 64 -16.99 5.56 -5.44
CA VAL A 64 -16.39 5.35 -6.76
C VAL A 64 -15.61 4.04 -6.79
N LEU A 65 -14.84 3.74 -5.74
CA LEU A 65 -14.01 2.54 -5.68
C LEU A 65 -14.85 1.26 -5.56
N GLU A 66 -15.94 1.26 -4.79
CA GLU A 66 -16.87 0.12 -4.67
C GLU A 66 -17.55 -0.28 -5.98
N ARG A 67 -17.57 0.62 -6.98
CA ARG A 67 -18.07 0.29 -8.33
C ARG A 67 -17.03 -0.41 -9.19
N GLN A 68 -15.75 -0.32 -8.84
CA GLN A 68 -14.62 -0.80 -9.64
C GLN A 68 -13.92 -1.99 -8.98
N PHE A 69 -14.01 -2.09 -7.66
CA PHE A 69 -13.28 -3.06 -6.87
C PHE A 69 -14.17 -3.75 -5.84
N SER A 70 -13.83 -5.00 -5.55
CA SER A 70 -14.24 -5.66 -4.31
C SER A 70 -13.21 -5.39 -3.22
N PHE A 71 -13.68 -5.22 -1.98
CA PHE A 71 -12.86 -4.81 -0.84
C PHE A 71 -12.64 -5.97 0.11
N SER A 72 -11.40 -6.12 0.59
CA SER A 72 -11.07 -6.97 1.73
C SER A 72 -10.26 -6.18 2.75
N GLN A 73 -10.54 -6.39 4.04
CA GLN A 73 -9.79 -5.74 5.11
C GLN A 73 -8.54 -6.54 5.42
N ILE A 74 -7.38 -5.90 5.35
CA ILE A 74 -6.09 -6.51 5.69
C ILE A 74 -5.85 -6.41 7.20
N SER A 75 -6.09 -5.22 7.78
CA SER A 75 -5.90 -4.95 9.21
C SER A 75 -6.69 -3.73 9.68
N ASN A 76 -7.11 -3.75 10.94
CA ASN A 76 -7.66 -2.60 11.69
C ASN A 76 -6.81 -2.24 12.93
N GLN A 77 -5.62 -2.86 13.07
CA GLN A 77 -4.75 -2.57 14.19
C GLN A 77 -4.05 -1.23 13.97
N ARG A 78 -4.14 -0.33 14.95
CA ARG A 78 -3.39 0.93 14.96
C ARG A 78 -1.91 0.62 15.18
N LYS A 79 -1.15 0.51 14.10
CA LYS A 79 0.29 0.26 14.15
C LYS A 79 1.05 1.48 13.63
N LYS A 80 2.10 1.85 14.34
CA LYS A 80 2.97 2.97 13.96
C LYS A 80 3.92 2.54 12.84
N LEU A 81 4.08 3.36 11.83
CA LEU A 81 5.07 3.15 10.78
C LEU A 81 6.47 3.44 11.32
N ASN A 82 7.39 2.50 11.14
CA ASN A 82 8.81 2.68 11.40
C ASN A 82 9.48 3.33 10.19
N TRP A 83 9.35 2.69 9.03
CA TRP A 83 9.91 3.16 7.76
C TRP A 83 9.09 2.65 6.58
N LEU A 84 9.28 3.31 5.43
CA LEU A 84 8.69 2.96 4.15
C LEU A 84 9.82 2.92 3.12
N TRP A 85 9.74 2.02 2.15
CA TRP A 85 10.82 1.81 1.18
C TRP A 85 10.27 1.50 -0.21
N ARG A 86 10.81 2.16 -1.24
CA ARG A 86 10.60 1.81 -2.65
C ARG A 86 11.66 0.82 -3.10
N MET A 87 11.24 -0.27 -3.72
CA MET A 87 12.14 -1.28 -4.26
C MET A 87 12.23 -1.08 -5.77
N THR A 88 13.46 -0.92 -6.23
CA THR A 88 13.78 -0.75 -7.64
C THR A 88 14.60 -1.94 -8.11
N ASN A 89 14.24 -2.53 -9.25
CA ASN A 89 15.00 -3.65 -9.80
C ASN A 89 16.31 -3.19 -10.47
N GLN A 90 17.10 -4.14 -10.96
CA GLN A 90 18.39 -3.87 -11.61
C GLN A 90 18.29 -3.00 -12.89
N HIS A 91 17.10 -2.89 -13.47
CA HIS A 91 16.83 -2.12 -14.67
C HIS A 91 16.23 -0.74 -14.38
N GLY A 92 15.98 -0.41 -13.10
CA GLY A 92 15.47 0.89 -12.70
C GLY A 92 13.94 0.99 -12.56
N TYR A 93 13.21 -0.12 -12.70
CA TYR A 93 11.75 -0.14 -12.57
C TYR A 93 11.31 -0.26 -11.10
N GLU A 94 10.22 0.44 -10.74
CA GLU A 94 9.65 0.42 -9.39
C GLU A 94 8.78 -0.83 -9.15
N ASP A 95 9.39 -2.00 -9.02
CA ASP A 95 8.65 -3.27 -8.89
C ASP A 95 8.06 -3.50 -7.50
N GLY A 96 8.38 -2.68 -6.51
CA GLY A 96 7.98 -2.99 -5.15
C GLY A 96 7.91 -1.83 -4.16
N PHE A 97 7.14 -2.05 -3.11
CA PHE A 97 6.99 -1.14 -1.98
C PHE A 97 6.87 -1.91 -0.68
N GLN A 98 7.49 -1.40 0.38
CA GLN A 98 7.44 -2.04 1.69
C GLN A 98 7.19 -1.03 2.80
N LEU A 99 6.35 -1.43 3.76
CA LEU A 99 6.11 -0.73 5.02
C LEU A 99 6.60 -1.62 6.16
N ALA A 100 7.34 -1.04 7.09
CA ALA A 100 7.64 -1.68 8.35
C ALA A 100 6.92 -0.99 9.49
N PHE A 101 6.39 -1.78 10.41
CA PHE A 101 5.72 -1.30 11.61
C PHE A 101 6.68 -1.33 12.80
N ASP A 102 6.55 -0.31 13.66
CA ASP A 102 7.19 -0.25 14.97
C ASP A 102 6.34 -1.05 15.97
N ASP A 103 6.40 -2.37 15.85
CA ASP A 103 5.78 -3.30 16.79
C ASP A 103 6.76 -4.38 17.25
N ALA A 104 6.41 -5.05 18.34
CA ALA A 104 7.28 -6.06 18.95
C ALA A 104 7.58 -7.25 18.03
N GLU A 105 6.72 -7.53 17.05
CA GLU A 105 6.88 -8.63 16.10
C GLU A 105 7.74 -8.24 14.89
N GLY A 106 7.98 -6.93 14.70
CA GLY A 106 8.64 -6.40 13.52
C GLY A 106 7.83 -6.68 12.26
N THR A 107 6.52 -6.39 12.29
CA THR A 107 5.62 -6.64 11.16
C THR A 107 6.05 -5.82 9.95
N ASN A 108 6.12 -6.48 8.79
CA ASN A 108 6.35 -5.87 7.50
C ASN A 108 5.20 -6.22 6.55
N VAL A 109 4.84 -5.26 5.72
CA VAL A 109 3.94 -5.43 4.59
C VAL A 109 4.70 -5.08 3.34
N GLN A 110 4.85 -6.04 2.44
CA GLN A 110 5.53 -5.88 1.17
C GLN A 110 4.52 -6.08 0.03
N LEU A 111 4.58 -5.19 -0.94
CA LEU A 111 3.81 -5.18 -2.17
C LEU A 111 4.78 -5.28 -3.34
N LEU A 112 4.53 -6.20 -4.24
CA LEU A 112 5.32 -6.38 -5.47
C LEU A 112 4.38 -6.27 -6.67
N ALA A 113 4.78 -5.54 -7.70
CA ALA A 113 4.11 -5.57 -9.00
C ALA A 113 4.64 -6.77 -9.79
N GLU A 114 3.75 -7.69 -10.14
CA GLU A 114 4.08 -8.86 -10.96
C GLU A 114 2.90 -9.21 -11.87
N ALA A 115 3.12 -9.25 -13.17
CA ALA A 115 2.12 -9.63 -14.17
C ALA A 115 0.84 -8.78 -14.10
N SER A 116 1.01 -7.46 -14.01
CA SER A 116 -0.06 -6.46 -13.98
C SER A 116 -0.99 -6.59 -12.77
N GLN A 117 -0.47 -7.12 -11.65
CA GLN A 117 -1.18 -7.23 -10.36
C GLN A 117 -0.21 -7.02 -9.20
N LEU A 118 -0.75 -6.77 -8.00
CA LEU A 118 0.02 -6.69 -6.77
C LEU A 118 0.05 -8.05 -6.06
N GLN A 119 1.25 -8.49 -5.66
CA GLN A 119 1.44 -9.54 -4.66
C GLN A 119 1.59 -8.91 -3.28
N LEU A 120 0.79 -9.36 -2.32
CA LEU A 120 0.82 -8.88 -0.93
C LEU A 120 1.46 -9.93 -0.02
N HIS A 121 2.55 -9.54 0.64
CA HIS A 121 3.24 -10.36 1.63
C HIS A 121 3.23 -9.66 2.99
N ILE A 122 2.79 -10.38 4.02
CA ILE A 122 2.84 -9.92 5.42
C ILE A 122 3.74 -10.88 6.18
N PHE A 123 4.79 -10.35 6.81
CA PHE A 123 5.76 -11.17 7.54
C PHE A 123 6.29 -10.46 8.79
N GLN A 124 6.87 -11.24 9.70
CA GLN A 124 7.43 -10.76 10.96
C GLN A 124 8.95 -10.89 10.90
N ARG A 125 9.68 -9.81 11.21
CA ARG A 125 11.14 -9.80 11.15
C ARG A 125 11.79 -10.57 12.31
N TYR A 126 11.12 -10.65 13.45
CA TYR A 126 11.70 -11.17 14.70
C TYR A 126 11.14 -12.53 15.12
N ARG A 127 10.44 -13.23 14.23
CA ARG A 127 9.94 -14.60 14.46
C ARG A 127 10.69 -15.64 13.66
#